data_AF-A0A9Q0XU57-F1
#
_entry.id   AF-A0A9Q0XU57-F1
#
_cell.length_a   1.000
_cell.length_b   1.000
_cell.length_c   1.000
_cell.angle_alpha   90.00
_cell.angle_beta   90.00
_cell.angle_gamma   90.00
#
_symmetry.space_group_name_H-M   'P 1'
#
loop_
_entity.id
_entity.type
_entity.pdbx_description
1 polymer ?
#
loop_
_entity_poly.entity_id
_entity_poly.type
_entity_poly.pdbx_seq_one_letter_code
_entity_poly.pdbx_strand_id
1 'polypeptide(L)'
;MPLLFLLCTAASCLLPAPGEVVPDFTNCLEFFLDRMPPDASLVPPGAVRICQFYKNAYRFATMYDKEKRIPVYSAYTCKQGKGPRLDDRTPGKSMEDEWDTNLAAADIEKNQATVEDYRHFSKLNQEVWANFKNQIKKEAHVCKDLYVITGAVPGEEYISDGRVASHIWSAACCVREKHRRTSWAAIAKNDENKVKEQSLEKLTKVLAELYGKGKVDLFNNACK
;
A
#
# COMPACT_ATOMS: atom_id res chain seq x y z
N MET A 1 -56.08 7.94 9.50
CA MET A 1 -54.91 7.43 10.24
C MET A 1 -54.57 6.04 9.72
N PRO A 2 -53.32 5.74 9.34
CA PRO A 2 -52.46 6.48 8.43
C PRO A 2 -52.08 5.65 7.18
N LEU A 3 -51.77 6.36 6.10
CA LEU A 3 -50.95 5.92 4.96
C LEU A 3 -49.64 5.31 5.49
N LEU A 4 -49.34 4.04 5.17
CA LEU A 4 -48.01 3.49 5.34
C LEU A 4 -47.33 3.46 3.98
N PHE A 5 -46.43 4.42 3.78
CA PHE A 5 -45.49 4.50 2.67
C PHE A 5 -44.62 3.24 2.64
N LEU A 6 -44.71 2.48 1.55
CA LEU A 6 -43.68 1.51 1.18
C LEU A 6 -43.14 1.90 -0.20
N LEU A 7 -42.51 3.07 -0.24
CA LEU A 7 -41.45 3.32 -1.21
C LEU A 7 -40.27 2.45 -0.76
N CYS A 8 -40.26 1.19 -1.20
CA CYS A 8 -39.02 0.45 -1.35
C CYS A 8 -38.19 1.22 -2.39
N THR A 9 -37.45 2.21 -1.94
CA THR A 9 -36.35 2.78 -2.71
C THR A 9 -35.44 1.62 -3.03
N ALA A 10 -35.52 1.13 -4.27
CA ALA A 10 -34.49 0.30 -4.86
C ALA A 10 -33.25 1.16 -5.09
N ALA A 11 -32.67 1.69 -4.01
CA ALA A 11 -31.24 1.95 -3.92
C ALA A 11 -30.57 0.61 -3.60
N SER A 12 -30.84 -0.39 -4.44
CA SER A 12 -30.21 -1.69 -4.36
C SER A 12 -28.79 -1.52 -4.89
N CYS A 13 -27.91 -1.13 -3.96
CA CYS A 13 -26.48 -1.40 -3.99
C CYS A 13 -25.75 -1.00 -5.28
N LEU A 14 -25.59 0.31 -5.50
CA LEU A 14 -24.26 0.82 -5.84
C LEU A 14 -23.38 0.61 -4.60
N LEU A 15 -22.97 -0.62 -4.33
CA LEU A 15 -21.87 -0.87 -3.41
C LEU A 15 -20.62 -0.90 -4.28
N PRO A 16 -19.93 0.24 -4.50
CA PRO A 16 -18.53 0.16 -4.93
C PRO A 16 -17.84 -0.76 -3.92
N ALA A 17 -17.15 -1.80 -4.39
CA ALA A 17 -16.42 -2.70 -3.50
C ALA A 17 -15.46 -1.86 -2.64
N PRO A 18 -15.75 -1.56 -1.36
CA PRO A 18 -15.23 -0.34 -0.78
C PRO A 18 -13.96 -0.63 0.00
N GLY A 19 -12.86 0.04 -0.38
CA GLY A 19 -11.94 0.52 0.64
C GLY A 19 -12.71 1.52 1.50
N GLU A 20 -12.78 1.29 2.80
CA GLU A 20 -13.50 2.19 3.71
C GLU A 20 -12.55 3.32 4.12
N VAL A 21 -12.92 4.57 3.83
CA VAL A 21 -12.25 5.73 4.42
C VAL A 21 -12.66 5.79 5.88
N VAL A 22 -11.74 5.45 6.76
CA VAL A 22 -12.00 5.27 8.20
C VAL A 22 -11.44 6.44 9.01
N PRO A 23 -12.05 6.79 10.16
CA PRO A 23 -11.49 7.81 11.05
C PRO A 23 -10.15 7.36 11.64
N ASP A 24 -10.03 6.06 11.95
CA ASP A 24 -8.84 5.40 12.48
C ASP A 24 -8.72 3.97 11.93
N PHE A 25 -7.60 3.30 12.21
CA PHE A 25 -7.35 1.95 11.69
C PHE A 25 -7.99 0.83 12.51
N THR A 26 -8.93 1.10 13.43
CA THR A 26 -9.48 0.09 14.38
C THR A 26 -9.88 -1.22 13.71
N ASN A 27 -10.53 -1.14 12.54
CA ASN A 27 -11.01 -2.30 11.77
C ASN A 27 -9.89 -3.10 11.08
N CYS A 28 -8.70 -2.53 10.91
CA CYS A 28 -7.58 -3.15 10.20
C CYS A 28 -6.25 -3.06 10.97
N LEU A 29 -6.30 -2.89 12.30
CA LEU A 29 -5.11 -2.86 13.17
C LEU A 29 -4.29 -4.15 13.14
N GLU A 30 -4.89 -5.27 12.74
CA GLU A 30 -4.20 -6.56 12.63
C GLU A 30 -3.04 -6.57 11.63
N PHE A 31 -3.01 -5.62 10.69
CA PHE A 31 -1.93 -5.52 9.71
C PHE A 31 -0.68 -4.80 10.23
N PHE A 32 -0.74 -4.24 11.43
CA PHE A 32 0.37 -3.55 12.05
C PHE A 32 0.96 -4.38 13.19
N LEU A 33 2.29 -4.40 13.28
CA LEU A 33 2.99 -5.06 14.36
C LEU A 33 2.51 -4.49 15.70
N ASP A 34 2.17 -5.38 16.64
CA ASP A 34 1.62 -5.02 17.95
C ASP A 34 0.37 -4.13 17.88
N ARG A 35 -0.35 -4.14 16.75
CA ARG A 35 -1.52 -3.30 16.48
C ARG A 35 -1.21 -1.79 16.55
N MET A 36 0.03 -1.41 16.24
CA MET A 36 0.48 -0.02 16.26
C MET A 36 0.91 0.43 14.87
N PRO A 37 0.14 1.32 14.20
CA PRO A 37 0.54 1.95 12.96
C PRO A 37 1.87 2.72 13.10
N PRO A 38 2.57 3.03 11.98
CA PRO A 38 3.69 3.96 11.99
C PRO A 38 3.34 5.28 12.72
N ASP A 39 4.37 5.91 13.28
CA ASP A 39 4.20 7.12 14.06
C ASP A 39 3.64 8.31 13.24
N ALA A 40 3.35 9.41 13.93
CA ALA A 40 2.76 10.60 13.33
C ALA A 40 3.63 11.26 12.24
N SER A 41 4.91 10.90 12.11
CA SER A 41 5.79 11.45 11.06
C SER A 41 5.32 11.08 9.65
N LEU A 42 4.61 9.96 9.50
CA LEU A 42 4.05 9.46 8.25
C LEU A 42 2.54 9.73 8.13
N VAL A 43 2.04 10.77 8.80
CA VAL A 43 0.64 11.22 8.71
C VAL A 43 0.62 12.67 8.22
N PRO A 44 0.72 12.92 6.90
CA PRO A 44 0.67 14.28 6.38
C PRO A 44 -0.70 14.93 6.62
N PRO A 45 -0.77 16.27 6.69
CA PRO A 45 -2.04 16.99 6.76
C PRO A 45 -3.00 16.56 5.65
N GLY A 46 -4.29 16.42 5.97
CA GLY A 46 -5.31 16.04 4.99
C GLY A 46 -5.25 14.59 4.51
N ALA A 47 -4.30 13.78 4.99
CA ALA A 47 -4.24 12.35 4.70
C ALA A 47 -5.45 11.60 5.26
N VAL A 48 -5.84 10.53 4.56
CA VAL A 48 -6.93 9.66 4.96
C VAL A 48 -6.43 8.25 5.25
N ARG A 49 -7.14 7.56 6.14
CA ARG A 49 -6.90 6.17 6.49
C ARG A 49 -7.89 5.30 5.74
N ILE A 50 -7.40 4.23 5.15
CA ILE A 50 -8.21 3.31 4.37
C ILE A 50 -8.00 1.89 4.90
N CYS A 51 -9.08 1.20 5.23
CA CYS A 51 -9.05 -0.25 5.45
C CYS A 51 -9.59 -0.93 4.20
N GLN A 52 -8.76 -1.70 3.49
CA GLN A 52 -9.17 -2.35 2.24
C GLN A 52 -9.99 -3.60 2.53
N PHE A 53 -11.25 -3.62 2.10
CA PHE A 53 -12.15 -4.77 2.26
C PHE A 53 -12.33 -5.52 0.94
N TYR A 54 -12.06 -6.84 0.94
CA TYR A 54 -12.21 -7.69 -0.24
C TYR A 54 -12.51 -9.14 0.12
N LYS A 55 -13.49 -9.76 -0.58
CA LYS A 55 -13.98 -11.12 -0.31
C LYS A 55 -14.33 -11.32 1.18
N ASN A 56 -15.18 -10.43 1.69
CA ASN A 56 -15.69 -10.42 3.07
C ASN A 56 -14.62 -10.37 4.17
N ALA A 57 -13.45 -9.79 3.90
CA ALA A 57 -12.40 -9.62 4.88
C ALA A 57 -11.57 -8.36 4.58
N TYR A 58 -11.06 -7.72 5.62
CA TYR A 58 -10.00 -6.74 5.46
C TYR A 58 -8.72 -7.42 4.96
N ARG A 59 -7.95 -6.73 4.11
CA ARG A 59 -6.76 -7.29 3.45
C ARG A 59 -5.48 -6.52 3.73
N PHE A 60 -5.59 -5.20 3.86
CA PHE A 60 -4.49 -4.30 4.18
C PHE A 60 -5.04 -2.96 4.66
N ALA A 61 -4.17 -2.17 5.30
CA ALA A 61 -4.44 -0.80 5.72
C ALA A 61 -3.58 0.17 4.90
N THR A 62 -4.08 1.34 4.55
CA THR A 62 -3.34 2.35 3.78
C THR A 62 -3.49 3.73 4.40
N MET A 63 -2.37 4.45 4.53
CA MET A 63 -2.35 5.89 4.77
C MET A 63 -2.16 6.60 3.42
N TYR A 64 -3.15 7.39 3.01
CA TYR A 64 -3.20 7.99 1.68
C TYR A 64 -3.17 9.51 1.75
N ASP A 65 -2.17 10.12 1.11
CA ASP A 65 -2.08 11.56 0.94
C ASP A 65 -2.96 11.97 -0.24
N LYS A 66 -4.10 12.61 0.04
CA LYS A 66 -5.06 13.03 -1.00
C LYS A 66 -4.54 14.17 -1.86
N GLU A 67 -3.70 15.05 -1.29
CA GLU A 67 -3.17 16.21 -2.01
C GLU A 67 -2.13 15.75 -3.03
N LYS A 68 -1.28 14.81 -2.63
CA LYS A 68 -0.26 14.22 -3.50
C LYS A 68 -0.76 13.00 -4.28
N ARG A 69 -2.00 12.57 -4.04
CA ARG A 69 -2.63 11.37 -4.63
C ARG A 69 -1.76 10.12 -4.56
N ILE A 70 -1.05 9.92 -3.46
CA ILE A 70 -0.07 8.83 -3.30
C ILE A 70 -0.23 8.13 -1.95
N PRO A 71 -0.14 6.79 -1.88
CA PRO A 71 -0.08 6.10 -0.61
C PRO A 71 1.25 6.42 0.09
N VAL A 72 1.19 7.07 1.24
CA VAL A 72 2.35 7.26 2.11
C VAL A 72 2.88 5.89 2.53
N TYR A 73 1.97 5.00 2.92
CA TYR A 73 2.25 3.58 3.10
C TYR A 73 0.97 2.73 3.03
N SER A 74 1.17 1.44 2.76
CA SER A 74 0.22 0.35 2.98
C SER A 74 0.86 -0.72 3.88
N ALA A 75 0.08 -1.29 4.78
CA ALA A 75 0.50 -2.32 5.73
C ALA A 75 -0.33 -3.60 5.54
N TYR A 76 0.33 -4.75 5.54
CA TYR A 76 -0.29 -6.07 5.42
C TYR A 76 0.53 -7.15 6.14
N THR A 77 -0.09 -8.31 6.37
CA THR A 77 0.55 -9.44 7.04
C THR A 77 0.59 -10.68 6.17
N CYS A 78 1.72 -11.38 6.18
CA CYS A 78 1.87 -12.72 5.61
C CYS A 78 1.95 -13.74 6.77
N LYS A 79 1.11 -14.77 6.74
CA LYS A 79 1.13 -15.84 7.75
C LYS A 79 1.97 -17.01 7.27
N GLN A 80 2.52 -17.79 8.20
CA GLN A 80 3.32 -18.96 7.86
C GLN A 80 2.62 -19.88 6.83
N GLY A 81 3.31 -20.20 5.73
CA GLY A 81 2.78 -21.07 4.66
C GLY A 81 1.65 -20.47 3.83
N LYS A 82 1.20 -19.25 4.16
CA LYS A 82 0.25 -18.45 3.39
C LYS A 82 0.96 -17.21 2.90
N GLY A 83 1.54 -17.30 1.70
CA GLY A 83 2.09 -16.13 1.03
C GLY A 83 1.04 -15.02 0.90
N PRO A 84 1.46 -13.76 0.72
CA PRO A 84 0.54 -12.67 0.45
C PRO A 84 -0.27 -13.01 -0.80
N ARG A 85 -1.58 -13.25 -0.66
CA ARG A 85 -2.49 -13.38 -1.80
C ARG A 85 -2.85 -11.97 -2.28
N LEU A 86 -1.82 -11.26 -2.75
CA LEU A 86 -1.91 -9.89 -3.27
C LEU A 86 -2.19 -9.88 -4.78
N ASP A 87 -1.96 -11.00 -5.48
CA ASP A 87 -2.24 -11.17 -6.90
C ASP A 87 -3.36 -12.17 -7.12
N ASP A 88 -4.60 -11.78 -6.80
CA ASP A 88 -5.71 -12.33 -7.56
C ASP A 88 -5.58 -11.78 -8.98
N ARG A 89 -4.88 -12.50 -9.87
CA ARG A 89 -4.65 -12.08 -11.27
C ARG A 89 -5.95 -12.02 -12.07
N THR A 90 -7.04 -12.51 -11.51
CA THR A 90 -8.38 -12.37 -12.06
C THR A 90 -8.85 -10.94 -11.77
N PRO A 91 -8.99 -10.07 -12.80
CA PRO A 91 -9.62 -8.77 -12.60
C PRO A 91 -10.98 -8.99 -11.94
N GLY A 92 -11.33 -8.13 -10.98
CA GLY A 92 -12.68 -8.14 -10.44
C GLY A 92 -13.67 -7.95 -11.60
N LYS A 93 -14.88 -8.52 -11.52
CA LYS A 93 -15.89 -8.37 -12.59
C LYS A 93 -16.25 -6.91 -12.91
N SER A 94 -15.83 -5.97 -12.07
CA SER A 94 -16.01 -4.52 -12.19
C SER A 94 -14.71 -3.77 -12.54
N MET A 95 -13.64 -4.47 -12.91
CA MET A 95 -12.37 -3.90 -13.34
C MET A 95 -12.20 -4.21 -14.83
N GLU A 96 -12.12 -3.17 -15.65
CA GLU A 96 -11.87 -3.27 -17.09
C GLU A 96 -10.40 -2.90 -17.35
N ASP A 97 -9.75 -3.65 -18.23
CA ASP A 97 -8.42 -3.29 -18.71
C ASP A 97 -8.53 -2.12 -19.70
N GLU A 98 -7.49 -1.28 -19.79
CA GLU A 98 -7.46 -0.14 -20.73
C GLU A 98 -7.66 -0.55 -22.19
N TRP A 99 -7.31 -1.79 -22.54
CA TRP A 99 -7.53 -2.35 -23.89
C TRP A 99 -8.96 -2.82 -24.14
N ASP A 100 -9.72 -3.10 -23.09
CA ASP A 100 -11.06 -3.67 -23.17
C ASP A 100 -12.17 -2.61 -22.98
N THR A 101 -11.82 -1.42 -22.48
CA THR A 101 -12.76 -0.32 -22.30
C THR A 101 -12.99 0.45 -23.62
N ASN A 102 -14.23 0.88 -23.88
CA ASN A 102 -14.57 1.73 -25.03
C ASN A 102 -14.31 3.23 -24.78
N LEU A 103 -13.47 3.56 -23.80
CA LEU A 103 -13.11 4.94 -23.45
C LEU A 103 -11.86 5.39 -24.23
N ALA A 104 -11.82 6.67 -24.62
CA ALA A 104 -10.60 7.23 -25.21
C ALA A 104 -9.50 7.30 -24.15
N ALA A 105 -8.24 7.06 -24.54
CA ALA A 105 -7.09 7.16 -23.63
C ALA A 105 -7.05 8.51 -22.88
N ALA A 106 -7.36 9.62 -23.57
CA ALA A 106 -7.44 10.95 -22.97
C ALA A 106 -8.52 11.10 -21.88
N ASP A 107 -9.56 10.26 -21.87
CA ASP A 107 -10.58 10.24 -20.81
C ASP A 107 -10.17 9.34 -19.64
N ILE A 108 -9.38 8.29 -19.92
CA ILE A 108 -8.74 7.43 -18.91
C ILE A 108 -7.68 8.23 -18.14
N GLU A 109 -6.81 8.95 -18.85
CA GLU A 109 -5.75 9.83 -18.31
C GLU A 109 -6.27 10.89 -17.34
N LYS A 110 -7.55 11.26 -17.39
CA LYS A 110 -8.11 12.23 -16.41
C LYS A 110 -8.18 11.68 -15.00
N ASN A 111 -8.28 10.36 -14.85
CA ASN A 111 -8.63 9.71 -13.58
C ASN A 111 -7.61 8.66 -13.12
N GLN A 112 -6.78 8.16 -14.03
CA GLN A 112 -5.76 7.15 -13.72
C GLN A 112 -4.59 7.23 -14.70
N ALA A 113 -3.46 6.65 -14.32
CA ALA A 113 -2.33 6.48 -15.24
C ALA A 113 -2.68 5.45 -16.31
N THR A 114 -2.28 5.70 -17.55
CA THR A 114 -2.43 4.77 -18.67
C THR A 114 -1.22 3.86 -18.85
N VAL A 115 -1.36 2.82 -19.69
CA VAL A 115 -0.25 1.97 -20.13
C VAL A 115 0.92 2.78 -20.70
N GLU A 116 0.65 3.89 -21.39
CA GLU A 116 1.69 4.75 -21.95
C GLU A 116 2.50 5.46 -20.86
N ASP A 117 1.84 5.86 -19.77
CA ASP A 117 2.49 6.47 -18.60
C ASP A 117 3.52 5.51 -17.99
N TYR A 118 3.26 4.21 -17.98
CA TYR A 118 4.21 3.23 -17.47
C TYR A 118 5.41 2.98 -18.40
N ARG A 119 5.32 3.30 -19.70
CA ARG A 119 6.42 3.08 -20.65
C ARG A 119 7.57 4.08 -20.46
N HIS A 120 7.29 5.29 -20.01
CA HIS A 120 8.29 6.35 -19.88
C HIS A 120 9.05 6.32 -18.55
N PHE A 121 8.44 5.84 -17.46
CA PHE A 121 8.99 5.99 -16.10
C PHE A 121 9.56 4.70 -15.49
N SER A 122 9.21 3.52 -16.00
CA SER A 122 9.58 2.24 -15.38
C SER A 122 10.93 1.69 -15.87
N LYS A 123 12.06 2.35 -15.57
CA LYS A 123 13.37 1.67 -15.65
C LYS A 123 13.60 0.72 -14.47
N LEU A 124 12.88 0.87 -13.36
CA LEU A 124 12.81 -0.15 -12.32
C LEU A 124 12.12 -1.38 -12.93
N ASN A 125 12.91 -2.34 -13.40
CA ASN A 125 12.35 -3.52 -14.03
C ASN A 125 11.61 -4.36 -12.97
N GLN A 126 10.58 -5.08 -13.42
CA GLN A 126 9.80 -5.94 -12.53
C GLN A 126 10.64 -7.04 -11.87
N GLU A 127 11.81 -7.40 -12.43
CA GLU A 127 12.68 -8.48 -11.95
C GLU A 127 13.45 -8.12 -10.66
N VAL A 128 14.01 -6.91 -10.55
CA VAL A 128 14.78 -6.51 -9.36
C VAL A 128 13.84 -6.32 -8.17
N TRP A 129 12.67 -5.72 -8.37
CA TRP A 129 11.64 -5.69 -7.32
C TRP A 129 11.05 -7.09 -7.06
N ALA A 130 10.99 -7.97 -8.07
CA ALA A 130 10.60 -9.37 -7.88
C ALA A 130 11.59 -10.13 -6.99
N ASN A 131 12.88 -9.84 -7.03
CA ASN A 131 13.85 -10.46 -6.12
C ASN A 131 13.55 -10.15 -4.66
N PHE A 132 13.26 -8.87 -4.35
CA PHE A 132 12.83 -8.47 -3.01
C PHE A 132 11.50 -9.13 -2.61
N LYS A 133 10.51 -9.17 -3.53
CA LYS A 133 9.25 -9.91 -3.30
C LYS A 133 9.49 -11.39 -3.02
N ASN A 134 10.43 -12.03 -3.72
CA ASN A 134 10.79 -13.43 -3.53
C ASN A 134 11.45 -13.66 -2.16
N GLN A 135 12.26 -12.72 -1.68
CA GLN A 135 12.81 -12.76 -0.32
C GLN A 135 11.70 -12.64 0.74
N ILE A 136 10.76 -11.69 0.58
CA ILE A 136 9.57 -11.59 1.45
C ILE A 136 8.80 -12.91 1.47
N LYS A 137 8.58 -13.53 0.30
CA LYS A 137 7.89 -14.83 0.20
C LYS A 137 8.66 -15.93 0.95
N LYS A 138 9.97 -16.03 0.76
CA LYS A 138 10.83 -17.00 1.45
C LYS A 138 10.77 -16.81 2.98
N GLU A 139 10.90 -15.58 3.46
CA GLU A 139 10.84 -15.29 4.90
C GLU A 139 9.44 -15.55 5.46
N ALA A 140 8.37 -15.27 4.71
CA ALA A 140 7.00 -15.57 5.13
C ALA A 140 6.77 -17.07 5.43
N HIS A 141 7.59 -17.98 4.88
CA HIS A 141 7.55 -19.40 5.24
C HIS A 141 8.22 -19.71 6.59
N VAL A 142 9.19 -18.90 7.00
CA VAL A 142 9.97 -19.06 8.24
C VAL A 142 9.35 -18.30 9.41
N CYS A 143 8.73 -17.16 9.14
CA CYS A 143 8.04 -16.35 10.13
C CYS A 143 6.73 -16.99 10.54
N LYS A 144 6.40 -16.89 11.84
CA LYS A 144 5.05 -17.17 12.32
C LYS A 144 4.09 -16.14 11.74
N ASP A 145 4.45 -14.86 11.92
CA ASP A 145 3.78 -13.71 11.34
C ASP A 145 4.83 -12.75 10.74
N LEU A 146 4.60 -12.30 9.51
CA LEU A 146 5.44 -11.30 8.84
C LEU A 146 4.60 -10.05 8.60
N TYR A 147 4.98 -8.93 9.21
CA TYR A 147 4.34 -7.64 9.04
C TYR A 147 5.13 -6.82 8.02
N VAL A 148 4.46 -6.36 6.96
CA VAL A 148 5.09 -5.61 5.88
C VAL A 148 4.45 -4.23 5.79
N ILE A 149 5.29 -3.20 5.67
CA ILE A 149 4.89 -1.82 5.40
C ILE A 149 5.63 -1.39 4.15
N THR A 150 4.90 -1.04 3.10
CA THR A 150 5.45 -0.53 1.84
C THR A 150 4.86 0.83 1.53
N GLY A 151 5.64 1.72 0.94
CA GLY A 151 5.17 3.05 0.62
C GLY A 151 5.94 3.68 -0.51
N ALA A 152 5.54 4.90 -0.85
CA ALA A 152 6.14 5.69 -1.89
C ALA A 152 6.44 7.10 -1.38
N VAL A 153 7.65 7.57 -1.66
CA VAL A 153 8.02 8.96 -1.40
C VAL A 153 7.52 9.78 -2.57
N PRO A 154 6.72 10.84 -2.35
CA PRO A 154 6.29 11.73 -3.42
C PRO A 154 7.51 12.34 -4.13
N GLY A 155 7.52 12.32 -5.46
CA GLY A 155 8.49 13.06 -6.29
C GLY A 155 7.89 14.38 -6.77
N GLU A 156 8.61 15.14 -7.58
CA GLU A 156 8.13 16.45 -8.09
C GLU A 156 7.38 16.38 -9.41
N GLU A 157 7.48 15.24 -10.10
CA GLU A 157 6.84 15.02 -11.39
C GLU A 157 5.37 14.61 -11.23
N TYR A 158 4.58 14.93 -12.25
CA TYR A 158 3.15 14.65 -12.32
C TYR A 158 2.80 13.97 -13.63
N ILE A 159 1.86 13.02 -13.56
CA ILE A 159 1.27 12.33 -14.69
C ILE A 159 -0.22 12.22 -14.41
N SER A 160 -1.07 12.65 -15.35
CA SER A 160 -2.52 12.42 -15.24
C SER A 160 -3.10 12.95 -13.90
N ASP A 161 -2.64 14.14 -13.49
CA ASP A 161 -2.89 14.79 -12.20
C ASP A 161 -2.45 14.01 -10.93
N GLY A 162 -1.81 12.85 -11.09
CA GLY A 162 -1.19 12.06 -10.03
C GLY A 162 0.28 12.40 -9.86
N ARG A 163 0.78 12.43 -8.61
CA ARG A 163 2.20 12.66 -8.34
C ARG A 163 2.99 11.37 -8.58
N VAL A 164 4.06 11.47 -9.35
CA VAL A 164 5.01 10.38 -9.57
C VAL A 164 5.85 10.19 -8.32
N ALA A 165 6.01 8.96 -7.85
CA ALA A 165 6.89 8.66 -6.74
C ALA A 165 8.36 8.95 -7.12
N SER A 166 9.13 9.58 -6.24
CA SER A 166 10.59 9.64 -6.40
C SER A 166 11.26 8.34 -5.98
N HIS A 167 10.70 7.69 -4.96
CA HIS A 167 11.21 6.44 -4.42
C HIS A 167 10.07 5.50 -4.03
N ILE A 168 10.33 4.21 -4.13
CA ILE A 168 9.48 3.16 -3.58
C ILE A 168 10.28 2.44 -2.49
N TRP A 169 9.65 2.18 -1.36
CA TRP A 169 10.29 1.53 -0.23
C TRP A 169 9.41 0.44 0.38
N SER A 170 10.05 -0.48 1.07
CA SER A 170 9.37 -1.50 1.86
C SER A 170 10.20 -1.88 3.06
N ALA A 171 9.54 -2.13 4.17
CA ALA A 171 10.10 -2.67 5.40
C ALA A 171 9.27 -3.86 5.85
N ALA A 172 9.93 -4.83 6.45
CA ALA A 172 9.31 -6.05 6.94
C ALA A 172 9.81 -6.37 8.34
N CYS A 173 8.92 -6.82 9.22
CA CYS A 173 9.25 -7.36 10.53
C CYS A 173 8.73 -8.80 10.64
N CYS A 174 9.66 -9.75 10.79
CA CYS A 174 9.35 -11.15 11.01
C CYS A 174 9.29 -11.45 12.50
N VAL A 175 8.15 -11.96 12.94
CA VAL A 175 7.97 -12.50 14.29
C VAL A 175 8.18 -14.01 14.23
N ARG A 176 9.17 -14.49 14.98
CA ARG A 176 9.52 -15.90 15.13
C ARG A 176 9.07 -16.42 16.51
N GLU A 177 9.31 -17.70 16.74
CA GLU A 177 9.11 -18.34 18.05
C GLU A 177 9.79 -17.55 19.19
N LYS A 178 9.21 -17.65 20.39
CA LYS A 178 9.63 -16.91 21.60
C LYS A 178 9.64 -15.37 21.41
N HIS A 179 8.81 -14.85 20.51
CA HIS A 179 8.69 -13.42 20.18
C HIS A 179 10.00 -12.79 19.68
N ARG A 180 10.94 -13.57 19.14
CA ARG A 180 12.14 -13.02 18.52
C ARG A 180 11.77 -12.32 17.22
N ARG A 181 12.29 -11.11 17.02
CA ARG A 181 11.98 -10.26 15.86
C ARG A 181 13.23 -9.97 15.04
N THR A 182 13.08 -9.96 13.72
CA THR A 182 14.12 -9.57 12.76
C THR A 182 13.48 -8.71 11.68
N SER A 183 14.18 -7.64 11.27
CA SER A 183 13.69 -6.75 10.22
C SER A 183 14.55 -6.76 8.95
N TRP A 184 13.93 -6.35 7.85
CA TRP A 184 14.60 -6.03 6.59
C TRP A 184 13.94 -4.81 5.98
N ALA A 185 14.71 -4.08 5.18
CA ALA A 185 14.22 -2.92 4.49
C ALA A 185 14.87 -2.79 3.11
N ALA A 186 14.14 -2.21 2.18
CA ALA A 186 14.62 -1.89 0.85
C ALA A 186 14.05 -0.56 0.38
N ILE A 187 14.83 0.16 -0.42
CA ILE A 187 14.39 1.35 -1.14
C ILE A 187 14.96 1.34 -2.55
N ALA A 188 14.18 1.83 -3.50
CA ALA A 188 14.59 2.06 -4.87
C ALA A 188 14.15 3.47 -5.28
N LYS A 189 14.96 4.12 -6.12
CA LYS A 189 14.49 5.28 -6.86
C LYS A 189 13.59 4.81 -7.99
N ASN A 190 12.57 5.58 -8.31
CA ASN A 190 11.55 5.20 -9.28
C ASN A 190 12.03 5.25 -10.75
N ASP A 191 13.22 5.80 -11.00
CA ASP A 191 13.85 5.96 -12.32
C ASP A 191 15.10 5.08 -12.53
N GLU A 192 15.50 4.30 -11.51
CA GLU A 192 16.70 3.46 -11.54
C GLU A 192 16.35 1.97 -11.38
N ASN A 193 17.00 1.08 -12.16
CA ASN A 193 16.84 -0.36 -12.01
C ASN A 193 17.66 -0.94 -10.84
N LYS A 194 17.59 -0.32 -9.66
CA LYS A 194 18.42 -0.66 -8.51
C LYS A 194 17.62 -0.61 -7.21
N VAL A 195 17.46 -1.78 -6.60
CA VAL A 195 16.94 -1.91 -5.24
C VAL A 195 18.12 -1.96 -4.26
N LYS A 196 18.09 -1.09 -3.25
CA LYS A 196 19.06 -1.07 -2.17
C LYS A 196 18.46 -1.73 -0.94
N GLU A 197 18.81 -3.00 -0.72
CA GLU A 197 18.56 -3.67 0.56
C GLU A 197 19.43 -3.04 1.65
N GLN A 198 18.83 -2.82 2.83
CA GLN A 198 19.47 -2.17 3.96
C GLN A 198 18.81 -2.54 5.29
N SER A 199 19.41 -2.12 6.40
CA SER A 199 18.78 -2.26 7.71
C SER A 199 17.57 -1.33 7.83
N LEU A 200 16.62 -1.70 8.70
CA LEU A 200 15.49 -0.86 9.06
C LEU A 200 15.93 0.50 9.63
N GLU A 201 16.99 0.51 10.45
CA GLU A 201 17.57 1.74 10.98
C GLU A 201 18.07 2.66 9.86
N LYS A 202 18.71 2.11 8.82
CA LYS A 202 19.19 2.92 7.70
C LYS A 202 18.02 3.44 6.84
N LEU A 203 17.02 2.61 6.58
CA LEU A 203 15.82 3.05 5.85
C LEU A 203 15.10 4.17 6.58
N THR A 204 14.85 4.04 7.89
CA THR A 204 14.13 5.06 8.67
C THR A 204 14.86 6.41 8.69
N LYS A 205 16.20 6.43 8.74
CA LYS A 205 17.00 7.65 8.56
C LYS A 205 16.81 8.29 7.19
N VAL A 206 16.91 7.49 6.12
CA VAL A 206 16.69 7.96 4.75
C VAL A 206 15.26 8.48 4.56
N LEU A 207 14.25 7.81 5.11
CA LEU A 207 12.86 8.27 5.02
C LEU A 207 12.64 9.58 5.80
N ALA A 208 13.29 9.75 6.95
CA ALA A 208 13.22 10.99 7.70
C ALA A 208 13.75 12.17 6.87
N GLU A 209 14.88 11.99 6.18
CA GLU A 209 15.41 12.99 5.24
C GLU A 209 14.43 13.25 4.07
N LEU A 210 13.94 12.19 3.41
CA LEU A 210 13.09 12.29 2.23
C LEU A 210 11.71 12.92 2.51
N TYR A 211 11.14 12.69 3.70
CA TYR A 211 9.86 13.29 4.10
C TYR A 211 10.02 14.62 4.87
N GLY A 212 11.25 15.12 5.05
CA GLY A 212 11.53 16.33 5.83
C GLY A 212 11.10 16.21 7.29
N LYS A 213 11.32 15.06 7.92
CA LYS A 213 10.97 14.75 9.32
C LYS A 213 12.23 14.57 10.16
N GLY A 214 12.14 14.89 11.45
CA GLY A 214 13.27 14.67 12.37
C GLY A 214 13.53 13.19 12.69
N LYS A 215 12.47 12.37 12.69
CA LYS A 215 12.53 10.92 12.92
C LYS A 215 11.34 10.26 12.20
N VAL A 216 11.57 9.04 11.71
CA VAL A 216 10.53 8.12 11.24
C VAL A 216 10.67 6.80 11.97
N ASP A 217 9.57 6.26 12.49
CA ASP A 217 9.53 4.93 13.09
C ASP A 217 8.39 4.10 12.47
N LEU A 218 8.76 3.05 11.75
CA LEU A 218 7.82 2.19 11.03
C LEU A 218 7.18 1.13 11.94
N PHE A 219 7.86 0.75 13.03
CA PHE A 219 7.45 -0.37 13.88
C PHE A 219 7.45 -0.01 15.37
N ASN A 220 7.38 1.28 15.72
CA ASN A 220 7.30 1.80 17.08
C ASN A 220 8.41 1.23 18.01
N ASN A 221 9.64 1.11 17.50
CA ASN A 221 10.81 0.49 18.15
C ASN A 221 10.65 -1.01 18.50
N ALA A 222 9.54 -1.61 18.08
CA ALA A 222 9.20 -2.99 18.39
C ALA A 222 9.89 -3.98 17.44
N CYS A 223 10.53 -3.50 16.36
CA CYS A 223 11.37 -4.28 15.46
C CYS A 223 12.67 -3.52 15.16
N LYS A 224 13.78 -4.25 15.03
CA LYS A 224 15.13 -3.68 14.81
C LYS A 224 15.80 -4.35 13.62
#